data_AF-A0A3D8GK78-F1
#
_entry.id   AF-A0A3D8GK78-F1
#
_cell.length_a   1.000
_cell.length_b   1.000
_cell.length_c   1.000
_cell.angle_alpha   90.00
_cell.angle_beta   90.00
_cell.angle_gamma   90.00
#
_symmetry.space_group_name_H-M   'P 1'
#
loop_
_entity.id
_entity.type
_entity.pdbx_description
1 polymer ?
#
loop_
_entity_poly.entity_id
_entity_poly.type
_entity_poly.pdbx_seq_one_letter_code
_entity_poly.pdbx_strand_id
1 'polypeptide(L)'
;MKKAWGLLVIIMLLAGCTNVGIGKERPNAEKKPYENSDYISELWKVTVKDYLKDDLWLERDIYDSGHFLMVPLHYAYQNEDPKLMRDFEKHFGNFTKSGIETLDINEDGNRLATLQYYYLLSRYIVLAESSNSPVINESNVDYLANFLLSEIKNIWETPAWQWGRKPFKNGMEERLLWKIENTEVKPSYYRAIIDEELFTMAIAADLKQYFKNEPTLEEISSVTYRVFKNESHFDAEGRWLFQVGVWTDHPDYVFAGYEDKNKVSEEKKKVMDIVQDSSHSHRFPLWINSFAQSFGNQTNEKLFFEKVLSGLEKQFFDKVLVPPTNETPYYRLTNYMNGHNGMFRWKYNTTGNDGYGPYELSGTFTIGWWTFLGSERIKSVYADLADQFPLSQEAVNLYVGPNTTRERNPHIADPSSYYNGYKKLLSLLASGIE
;
A
#
# COMPACT_ATOMS: atom_id res chain seq x y z
N MET A 1 16.66 32.94 74.69
CA MET A 1 16.90 34.39 74.46
C MET A 1 16.55 34.72 73.02
N LYS A 2 15.58 35.64 72.82
CA LYS A 2 15.22 36.45 71.63
C LYS A 2 14.93 35.69 70.30
N LYS A 3 13.65 35.58 69.85
CA LYS A 3 12.84 36.54 69.02
C LYS A 3 13.52 36.85 67.66
N ALA A 4 12.91 36.85 66.46
CA ALA A 4 11.56 37.18 65.96
C ALA A 4 11.42 36.62 64.51
N TRP A 5 10.29 36.08 64.02
CA TRP A 5 9.13 36.75 63.37
C TRP A 5 9.40 37.58 62.09
N GLY A 6 8.83 37.10 60.97
CA GLY A 6 8.11 37.89 59.94
C GLY A 6 8.91 38.46 58.76
N LEU A 7 8.59 38.08 57.52
CA LEU A 7 7.57 38.78 56.70
C LEU A 7 7.37 38.09 55.34
N LEU A 8 6.09 37.93 54.97
CA LEU A 8 5.61 37.74 53.60
C LEU A 8 5.92 38.99 52.77
N VAL A 9 6.47 38.85 51.56
CA VAL A 9 6.29 39.82 50.48
C VAL A 9 6.10 39.07 49.17
N ILE A 10 4.90 39.22 48.62
CA ILE A 10 4.49 38.87 47.27
C ILE A 10 5.08 39.92 46.33
N ILE A 11 5.84 39.50 45.31
CA ILE A 11 6.11 40.29 44.11
C ILE A 11 5.79 39.42 42.90
N MET A 12 4.62 39.69 42.30
CA MET A 12 4.39 39.47 40.87
C MET A 12 5.29 40.43 40.09
N LEU A 13 5.84 39.97 38.97
CA LEU A 13 6.13 40.69 37.71
C LEU A 13 6.88 39.68 36.81
N LEU A 14 6.16 39.05 35.87
CA LEU A 14 6.08 39.41 34.45
C LEU A 14 7.23 38.85 33.58
N ALA A 15 6.82 37.96 32.68
CA ALA A 15 7.23 37.82 31.29
C ALA A 15 8.75 37.79 30.98
N GLY A 16 9.22 36.58 30.71
CA GLY A 16 10.47 36.31 30.01
C GLY A 16 10.35 35.03 29.21
N CYS A 17 9.39 34.97 28.28
CA CYS A 17 9.35 33.91 27.27
C CYS A 17 10.59 34.05 26.37
N THR A 18 11.57 33.17 26.58
CA THR A 18 12.64 32.94 25.63
C THR A 18 12.06 32.24 24.41
N ASN A 19 11.84 33.00 23.35
CA ASN A 19 11.57 32.53 21.99
C ASN A 19 12.72 31.61 21.55
N VAL A 20 12.48 30.30 21.63
CA VAL A 20 13.24 29.31 20.85
C VAL A 20 12.66 29.35 19.44
N GLY A 21 13.53 29.60 18.47
CA GLY A 21 13.18 29.88 17.08
C GLY A 21 12.30 28.79 16.47
N ILE A 22 11.03 29.14 16.28
CA ILE A 22 10.12 28.48 15.35
C ILE A 22 10.66 28.77 13.95
N GLY A 23 11.04 27.71 13.25
CA GLY A 23 11.40 27.77 11.84
C GLY A 23 10.32 28.50 11.05
N LYS A 24 10.77 29.44 10.23
CA LYS A 24 9.94 30.29 9.35
C LYS A 24 8.74 29.51 8.81
N GLU A 25 7.55 29.95 9.21
CA GLU A 25 6.32 29.67 8.48
C GLU A 25 6.55 30.06 7.01
N ARG A 26 6.58 29.05 6.13
CA ARG A 26 6.42 29.29 4.69
C ARG A 26 5.01 29.85 4.51
N PRO A 27 4.83 30.90 3.71
CA PRO A 27 3.51 31.49 3.51
C PRO A 27 2.56 30.42 2.99
N ASN A 28 1.31 30.46 3.49
CA ASN A 28 0.16 29.73 2.98
C ASN A 28 0.24 29.65 1.45
N ALA A 29 0.58 28.47 0.94
CA ALA A 29 0.36 28.16 -0.46
C ALA A 29 -1.17 28.14 -0.63
N GLU A 30 -1.72 29.20 -1.20
CA GLU A 30 -3.04 29.17 -1.78
C GLU A 30 -3.15 27.90 -2.62
N LYS A 31 -4.16 27.05 -2.34
CA LYS A 31 -4.50 25.90 -3.18
C LYS A 31 -4.60 26.42 -4.61
N LYS A 32 -3.68 26.03 -5.49
CA LYS A 32 -3.77 26.24 -6.94
C LYS A 32 -4.37 24.96 -7.55
N PRO A 33 -5.69 24.86 -7.77
CA PRO A 33 -6.31 23.58 -8.10
C PRO A 33 -6.29 23.29 -9.61
N TYR A 34 -5.67 24.13 -10.46
CA TYR A 34 -5.87 24.05 -11.92
C TYR A 34 -4.66 24.37 -12.80
N GLU A 35 -3.46 24.58 -12.24
CA GLU A 35 -2.29 25.04 -13.04
C GLU A 35 -1.56 23.94 -13.84
N ASN A 36 -2.03 22.68 -13.84
CA ASN A 36 -1.26 21.56 -14.42
C ASN A 36 -2.06 20.55 -15.26
N SER A 37 -3.32 20.84 -15.66
CA SER A 37 -4.14 19.88 -16.43
C SER A 37 -3.51 19.49 -17.77
N ASP A 38 -2.94 20.48 -18.49
CA ASP A 38 -2.29 20.24 -19.78
C ASP A 38 -1.02 19.39 -19.60
N TYR A 39 -0.23 19.68 -18.56
CA TYR A 39 0.97 18.93 -18.26
C TYR A 39 0.69 17.48 -17.84
N ILE A 40 -0.33 17.26 -17.00
CA ILE A 40 -0.81 15.92 -16.66
C ILE A 40 -1.27 15.19 -17.93
N SER A 41 -2.02 15.86 -18.80
CA SER A 41 -2.47 15.26 -20.07
C SER A 41 -1.31 14.88 -21.00
N GLU A 42 -0.24 15.69 -21.05
CA GLU A 42 0.95 15.39 -21.84
C GLU A 42 1.71 14.19 -21.28
N LEU A 43 1.98 14.18 -19.97
CA LEU A 43 2.64 13.06 -19.31
C LEU A 43 1.81 11.78 -19.45
N TRP A 44 0.49 11.84 -19.24
CA TRP A 44 -0.41 10.69 -19.40
C TRP A 44 -0.28 10.06 -20.78
N LYS A 45 -0.27 10.89 -21.84
CA LYS A 45 -0.20 10.43 -23.23
C LYS A 45 1.05 9.59 -23.52
N VAL A 46 2.20 9.96 -22.95
CA VAL A 46 3.50 9.29 -23.20
C VAL A 46 3.85 8.23 -22.16
N THR A 47 2.99 8.03 -21.15
CA THR A 47 3.22 7.06 -20.06
C THR A 47 2.05 6.10 -19.94
N VAL A 48 1.04 6.41 -19.12
CA VAL A 48 -0.11 5.54 -18.79
C VAL A 48 -0.87 5.12 -20.04
N LYS A 49 -1.19 6.06 -20.94
CA LYS A 49 -1.93 5.76 -22.17
C LYS A 49 -1.19 4.79 -23.08
N ASP A 50 0.12 4.94 -23.20
CA ASP A 50 0.94 4.05 -24.02
C ASP A 50 1.10 2.68 -23.35
N TYR A 51 1.30 2.65 -22.02
CA TYR A 51 1.37 1.42 -21.24
C TYR A 51 0.08 0.58 -21.31
N LEU A 52 -1.10 1.23 -21.24
CA LEU A 52 -2.41 0.57 -21.34
C LEU A 52 -2.70 -0.06 -22.72
N LYS A 53 -1.87 0.20 -23.74
CA LYS A 53 -1.99 -0.45 -25.07
C LYS A 53 -1.47 -1.88 -25.09
N ASP A 54 -0.59 -2.24 -24.16
CA ASP A 54 -0.04 -3.59 -24.05
C ASP A 54 -1.05 -4.53 -23.37
N ASP A 55 -0.89 -5.84 -23.60
CA ASP A 55 -1.67 -6.90 -22.94
C ASP A 55 -1.12 -7.13 -21.52
N LEU A 56 -1.44 -6.20 -20.61
CA LEU A 56 -0.84 -6.14 -19.27
C LEU A 56 -1.23 -7.27 -18.31
N TRP A 57 -2.09 -8.19 -18.74
CA TRP A 57 -2.44 -9.40 -18.01
C TRP A 57 -1.46 -10.56 -18.28
N LEU A 58 -0.46 -10.39 -19.15
CA LEU A 58 0.56 -11.42 -19.39
C LEU A 58 1.61 -11.46 -18.26
N GLU A 59 2.26 -12.61 -18.10
CA GLU A 59 3.21 -12.94 -16.99
C GLU A 59 4.24 -11.83 -16.71
N ARG A 60 4.79 -11.20 -17.76
CA ARG A 60 5.77 -10.11 -17.63
C ARG A 60 5.23 -8.93 -16.83
N ASP A 61 3.96 -8.57 -17.06
CA ASP A 61 3.40 -7.28 -16.68
C ASP A 61 2.32 -7.37 -15.59
N ILE A 62 1.66 -8.52 -15.43
CA ILE A 62 0.47 -8.70 -14.58
C ILE A 62 0.66 -8.24 -13.13
N TYR A 63 1.82 -8.53 -12.54
CA TYR A 63 2.14 -8.07 -11.19
C TYR A 63 2.31 -6.54 -11.12
N ASP A 64 3.06 -5.98 -12.07
CA ASP A 64 3.39 -4.57 -12.09
C ASP A 64 2.19 -3.69 -12.48
N SER A 65 1.35 -4.13 -13.40
CA SER A 65 0.20 -3.38 -13.87
C SER A 65 -0.77 -3.10 -12.71
N GLY A 66 -1.01 -4.10 -11.86
CA GLY A 66 -1.79 -3.94 -10.63
C GLY A 66 -1.20 -2.91 -9.65
N HIS A 67 0.12 -2.69 -9.64
CA HIS A 67 0.76 -1.65 -8.84
C HIS A 67 0.67 -0.27 -9.48
N PHE A 68 1.09 -0.16 -10.73
CA PHE A 68 1.37 1.12 -11.39
C PHE A 68 0.12 1.79 -11.98
N LEU A 69 -0.96 1.04 -12.17
CA LEU A 69 -2.22 1.59 -12.69
C LEU A 69 -3.24 1.96 -11.61
N MET A 70 -3.02 1.57 -10.35
CA MET A 70 -4.01 1.80 -9.28
C MET A 70 -4.28 3.30 -9.04
N VAL A 71 -3.22 4.11 -8.92
CA VAL A 71 -3.32 5.57 -8.76
C VAL A 71 -3.91 6.22 -10.02
N PRO A 72 -3.41 5.95 -11.25
CA PRO A 72 -4.02 6.45 -12.48
C PRO A 72 -5.51 6.11 -12.64
N LEU A 73 -5.92 4.89 -12.28
CA LEU A 73 -7.31 4.44 -12.32
C LEU A 73 -8.17 5.29 -11.40
N HIS A 74 -7.80 5.39 -10.12
CA HIS A 74 -8.54 6.20 -9.16
C HIS A 74 -8.62 7.67 -9.58
N TYR A 75 -7.51 8.25 -10.03
CA TYR A 75 -7.51 9.64 -10.50
C TYR A 75 -8.47 9.87 -11.66
N ALA A 76 -8.47 8.98 -12.67
CA ALA A 76 -9.32 9.12 -13.85
C ALA A 76 -10.82 9.12 -13.50
N TYR A 77 -11.25 8.22 -12.61
CA TYR A 77 -12.66 8.08 -12.24
C TYR A 77 -13.10 9.14 -11.22
N GLN A 78 -12.27 9.50 -10.24
CA GLN A 78 -12.61 10.54 -9.27
C GLN A 78 -12.72 11.94 -9.90
N ASN A 79 -11.91 12.22 -10.93
CA ASN A 79 -12.01 13.48 -11.68
C ASN A 79 -13.05 13.43 -12.81
N GLU A 80 -13.75 12.30 -12.97
CA GLU A 80 -14.72 12.04 -14.04
C GLU A 80 -14.20 12.41 -15.44
N ASP A 81 -12.90 12.26 -15.72
CA ASP A 81 -12.30 12.66 -17.01
C ASP A 81 -12.61 11.59 -18.08
N PRO A 82 -13.50 11.87 -19.05
CA PRO A 82 -13.95 10.85 -20.00
C PRO A 82 -12.84 10.38 -20.95
N LYS A 83 -11.76 11.16 -21.13
CA LYS A 83 -10.63 10.77 -21.98
C LYS A 83 -9.75 9.76 -21.26
N LEU A 84 -9.46 9.98 -19.97
CA LEU A 84 -8.64 9.09 -19.17
C LEU A 84 -9.39 7.79 -18.87
N MET A 85 -10.68 7.88 -18.50
CA MET A 85 -11.54 6.71 -18.30
C MET A 85 -11.60 5.82 -19.54
N ARG A 86 -11.69 6.41 -20.74
CA ARG A 86 -11.73 5.64 -22.01
C ARG A 86 -10.50 4.78 -22.23
N ASP A 87 -9.33 5.19 -21.75
CA ASP A 87 -8.11 4.40 -21.88
C ASP A 87 -8.21 3.12 -21.04
N PHE A 88 -8.80 3.18 -19.84
CA PHE A 88 -9.11 2.02 -19.01
C PHE A 88 -10.24 1.14 -19.56
N GLU A 89 -11.35 1.73 -19.99
CA GLU A 89 -12.46 1.00 -20.62
C GLU A 89 -11.97 0.18 -21.83
N LYS A 90 -11.07 0.76 -22.63
CA LYS A 90 -10.46 0.05 -23.76
C LYS A 90 -9.58 -1.11 -23.27
N HIS A 91 -8.73 -0.89 -22.26
CA HIS A 91 -7.84 -1.91 -21.73
C HIS A 91 -8.63 -3.10 -21.15
N PHE A 92 -9.58 -2.83 -20.27
CA PHE A 92 -10.41 -3.88 -19.67
C PHE A 92 -11.36 -4.53 -20.67
N GLY A 93 -11.86 -3.78 -21.66
CA GLY A 93 -12.63 -4.34 -22.78
C GLY A 93 -11.80 -5.20 -23.75
N ASN A 94 -10.48 -5.07 -23.76
CA ASN A 94 -9.59 -6.02 -24.45
C ASN A 94 -9.33 -7.25 -23.58
N PHE A 95 -9.09 -7.05 -22.28
CA PHE A 95 -8.95 -8.15 -21.33
C PHE A 95 -10.16 -9.11 -21.36
N THR A 96 -11.38 -8.60 -21.44
CA THR A 96 -12.59 -9.46 -21.56
C THR A 96 -12.65 -10.27 -22.85
N LYS A 97 -12.05 -9.78 -23.94
CA LYS A 97 -12.09 -10.45 -25.25
C LYS A 97 -11.03 -11.52 -25.43
N SER A 98 -9.84 -11.31 -24.84
CA SER A 98 -8.67 -12.15 -25.13
C SER A 98 -7.81 -12.48 -23.92
N GLY A 99 -8.02 -11.85 -22.77
CA GLY A 99 -7.18 -12.02 -21.60
C GLY A 99 -7.69 -13.02 -20.57
N ILE A 100 -9.00 -13.15 -20.40
CA ILE A 100 -9.58 -14.03 -19.38
C ILE A 100 -9.13 -15.49 -19.52
N GLU A 101 -9.12 -16.02 -20.75
CA GLU A 101 -8.72 -17.41 -21.01
C GLU A 101 -7.21 -17.65 -20.80
N THR A 102 -6.42 -16.59 -20.64
CA THR A 102 -4.96 -16.69 -20.45
C THR A 102 -4.55 -16.73 -18.98
N LEU A 103 -5.49 -16.52 -18.06
CA LEU A 103 -5.24 -16.52 -16.63
C LEU A 103 -5.85 -17.76 -15.99
N ASP A 104 -5.05 -18.45 -15.19
CA ASP A 104 -5.51 -19.48 -14.26
C ASP A 104 -5.08 -19.09 -12.85
N ILE A 105 -6.04 -18.68 -12.02
CA ILE A 105 -5.75 -18.32 -10.62
C ILE A 105 -5.32 -19.52 -9.77
N ASN A 106 -5.58 -20.74 -10.24
CA ASN A 106 -5.17 -21.95 -9.55
C ASN A 106 -3.69 -22.27 -9.79
N GLU A 107 -3.04 -21.67 -10.78
CA GLU A 107 -1.62 -21.84 -11.01
C GLU A 107 -0.80 -21.18 -9.88
N ASP A 108 -0.27 -22.02 -8.98
CA ASP A 108 0.44 -21.59 -7.76
C ASP A 108 1.59 -20.60 -8.04
N GLY A 109 2.26 -20.69 -9.19
CA GLY A 109 3.39 -19.83 -9.55
C GLY A 109 2.99 -18.38 -9.88
N ASN A 110 1.76 -18.15 -10.32
CA ASN A 110 1.29 -16.85 -10.80
C ASN A 110 0.13 -16.28 -9.95
N ARG A 111 -0.47 -17.07 -9.05
CA ARG A 111 -1.65 -16.69 -8.26
C ARG A 111 -1.55 -15.30 -7.62
N LEU A 112 -0.43 -14.97 -6.98
CA LEU A 112 -0.26 -13.67 -6.33
C LEU A 112 -0.32 -12.50 -7.34
N ALA A 113 0.30 -12.67 -8.50
CA ALA A 113 0.31 -11.64 -9.52
C ALA A 113 -1.06 -11.51 -10.20
N THR A 114 -1.74 -12.64 -10.43
CA THR A 114 -3.15 -12.67 -10.86
C THR A 114 -4.05 -11.95 -9.87
N LEU A 115 -3.95 -12.24 -8.57
CA LEU A 115 -4.72 -11.56 -7.51
C LEU A 115 -4.45 -10.06 -7.48
N GLN A 116 -3.21 -9.64 -7.70
CA GLN A 116 -2.87 -8.22 -7.76
C GLN A 116 -3.54 -7.52 -8.96
N TYR A 117 -3.58 -8.16 -10.13
CA TYR A 117 -4.30 -7.62 -11.29
C TYR A 117 -5.83 -7.69 -11.10
N TYR A 118 -6.35 -8.75 -10.48
CA TYR A 118 -7.77 -8.86 -10.13
C TYR A 118 -8.21 -7.79 -9.15
N TYR A 119 -7.31 -7.32 -8.27
CA TYR A 119 -7.60 -6.18 -7.42
C TYR A 119 -7.67 -4.85 -8.17
N LEU A 120 -6.85 -4.66 -9.21
CA LEU A 120 -7.02 -3.51 -10.11
C LEU A 120 -8.39 -3.56 -10.82
N LEU A 121 -8.79 -4.75 -11.28
CA LEU A 121 -10.11 -4.98 -11.89
C LEU A 121 -11.26 -4.72 -10.91
N SER A 122 -11.17 -5.17 -9.67
CA SER A 122 -12.22 -4.95 -8.66
C SER A 122 -12.39 -3.48 -8.30
N ARG A 123 -11.27 -2.73 -8.20
CA ARG A 123 -11.32 -1.27 -8.05
C ARG A 123 -11.93 -0.58 -9.25
N TYR A 124 -11.62 -1.03 -10.47
CA TYR A 124 -12.27 -0.52 -11.68
C TYR A 124 -13.79 -0.75 -11.65
N ILE A 125 -14.25 -1.95 -11.27
CA ILE A 125 -15.68 -2.26 -11.17
C ILE A 125 -16.39 -1.31 -10.19
N VAL A 126 -15.84 -1.13 -8.98
CA VAL A 126 -16.42 -0.23 -7.98
C VAL A 126 -16.47 1.22 -8.47
N LEU A 127 -15.39 1.69 -9.09
CA LEU A 127 -15.31 3.05 -9.61
C LEU A 127 -16.26 3.28 -10.79
N ALA A 128 -16.35 2.33 -11.72
CA ALA A 128 -17.26 2.37 -12.85
C ALA A 128 -18.72 2.36 -12.40
N GLU A 129 -19.10 1.46 -11.49
CA GLU A 129 -20.47 1.41 -10.95
C GLU A 129 -20.88 2.71 -10.26
N SER A 130 -19.94 3.41 -9.63
CA SER A 130 -20.20 4.68 -8.95
C SER A 130 -20.28 5.90 -9.89
N SER A 131 -19.91 5.75 -11.16
CA SER A 131 -19.76 6.86 -12.10
C SER A 131 -20.94 6.94 -13.08
N ASN A 132 -21.39 8.16 -13.38
CA ASN A 132 -22.45 8.43 -14.36
C ASN A 132 -21.92 8.69 -15.79
N SER A 133 -20.64 8.43 -16.05
CA SER A 133 -20.01 8.72 -17.34
C SER A 133 -20.55 7.82 -18.47
N PRO A 134 -20.95 8.39 -19.63
CA PRO A 134 -21.44 7.61 -20.78
C PRO A 134 -20.35 6.80 -21.49
N VAL A 135 -19.09 6.92 -21.04
CA VAL A 135 -17.97 6.15 -21.58
C VAL A 135 -17.93 4.73 -21.00
N ILE A 136 -18.57 4.51 -19.86
CA ILE A 136 -18.60 3.20 -19.18
C ILE A 136 -19.44 2.23 -19.99
N ASN A 137 -18.88 1.04 -20.22
CA ASN A 137 -19.63 -0.08 -20.77
C ASN A 137 -20.16 -0.97 -19.65
N GLU A 138 -21.39 -0.72 -19.19
CA GLU A 138 -22.05 -1.46 -18.11
C GLU A 138 -22.01 -2.98 -18.33
N SER A 139 -22.31 -3.47 -19.54
CA SER A 139 -22.26 -4.91 -19.84
C SER A 139 -20.87 -5.51 -19.67
N ASN A 140 -19.80 -4.74 -19.94
CA ASN A 140 -18.43 -5.17 -19.70
C ASN A 140 -18.10 -5.19 -18.21
N VAL A 141 -18.58 -4.22 -17.44
CA VAL A 141 -18.43 -4.16 -15.97
C VAL A 141 -19.14 -5.36 -15.33
N ASP A 142 -20.40 -5.62 -15.69
CA ASP A 142 -21.18 -6.75 -15.18
C ASP A 142 -20.49 -8.09 -15.46
N TYR A 143 -19.96 -8.25 -16.68
CA TYR A 143 -19.25 -9.46 -17.07
C TYR A 143 -17.98 -9.67 -16.23
N LEU A 144 -17.17 -8.62 -16.06
CA LEU A 144 -15.97 -8.66 -15.22
C LEU A 144 -16.29 -8.93 -13.75
N ALA A 145 -17.36 -8.34 -13.22
CA ALA A 145 -17.80 -8.56 -11.84
C ALA A 145 -18.19 -10.03 -11.61
N ASN A 146 -18.98 -10.62 -12.53
CA ASN A 146 -19.36 -12.03 -12.44
C ASN A 146 -18.15 -12.97 -12.60
N PHE A 147 -17.22 -12.64 -13.51
CA PHE A 147 -15.97 -13.36 -13.66
C PHE A 147 -15.17 -13.37 -12.35
N LEU A 148 -14.88 -12.20 -11.77
CA LEU A 148 -14.14 -12.11 -10.52
C LEU A 148 -14.87 -12.80 -9.35
N LEU A 149 -16.20 -12.73 -9.29
CA LEU A 149 -16.97 -13.43 -8.27
C LEU A 149 -16.74 -14.94 -8.34
N SER A 150 -16.73 -15.51 -9.55
CA SER A 150 -16.43 -16.93 -9.75
C SER A 150 -15.01 -17.28 -9.30
N GLU A 151 -14.03 -16.46 -9.66
CA GLU A 151 -12.62 -16.67 -9.30
C GLU A 151 -12.40 -16.61 -7.78
N ILE A 152 -13.00 -15.63 -7.10
CA ILE A 152 -12.89 -15.48 -5.65
C ILE A 152 -13.58 -16.63 -4.91
N LYS A 153 -14.76 -17.08 -5.36
CA LYS A 153 -15.41 -18.28 -4.82
C LYS A 153 -14.52 -19.50 -4.95
N ASN A 154 -13.92 -19.69 -6.13
CA ASN A 154 -13.03 -20.82 -6.38
C ASN A 154 -11.80 -20.81 -5.45
N ILE A 155 -11.13 -19.66 -5.27
CA ILE A 155 -10.00 -19.54 -4.33
C ILE A 155 -10.44 -19.82 -2.90
N TRP A 156 -11.61 -19.31 -2.50
CA TRP A 156 -12.12 -19.43 -1.14
C TRP A 156 -12.38 -20.89 -0.76
N GLU A 157 -12.92 -21.68 -1.70
CA GLU A 157 -13.32 -23.07 -1.49
C GLU A 157 -12.19 -24.09 -1.75
N THR A 158 -11.24 -23.77 -2.63
CA THR A 158 -10.13 -24.66 -3.00
C THR A 158 -9.23 -24.95 -1.80
N PRO A 159 -8.78 -26.21 -1.59
CA PRO A 159 -7.92 -26.55 -0.46
C PRO A 159 -6.71 -25.62 -0.30
N ALA A 160 -6.69 -24.85 0.79
CA ALA A 160 -5.73 -23.78 0.95
C ALA A 160 -4.39 -24.31 1.48
N TRP A 161 -3.32 -24.08 0.74
CA TRP A 161 -1.97 -24.47 1.14
C TRP A 161 -1.53 -23.73 2.42
N GLN A 162 -0.57 -24.30 3.16
CA GLN A 162 -0.01 -23.65 4.34
C GLN A 162 1.41 -24.15 4.62
N TRP A 163 2.32 -23.23 4.96
CA TRP A 163 3.70 -23.58 5.31
C TRP A 163 3.77 -24.60 6.44
N GLY A 164 4.65 -25.60 6.25
CA GLY A 164 4.95 -26.62 7.25
C GLY A 164 3.84 -27.62 7.53
N ARG A 165 2.77 -27.65 6.72
CA ARG A 165 1.66 -28.60 6.90
C ARG A 165 0.94 -28.92 5.59
N LYS A 166 0.01 -29.88 5.67
CA LYS A 166 -0.91 -30.21 4.57
C LYS A 166 -1.92 -29.07 4.35
N PRO A 167 -2.41 -28.89 3.11
CA PRO A 167 -3.48 -27.95 2.82
C PRO A 167 -4.71 -28.15 3.71
N PHE A 168 -5.38 -27.06 4.04
CA PHE A 168 -6.68 -27.04 4.69
C PHE A 168 -7.75 -27.50 3.71
N LYS A 169 -8.60 -28.44 4.13
CA LYS A 169 -9.54 -29.08 3.21
C LYS A 169 -10.75 -28.21 2.93
N ASN A 170 -11.12 -27.36 3.89
CA ASN A 170 -12.24 -26.44 3.78
C ASN A 170 -11.77 -25.03 3.36
N GLY A 171 -10.74 -25.00 2.52
CA GLY A 171 -10.29 -23.79 1.84
C GLY A 171 -9.71 -22.68 2.72
N MET A 172 -9.86 -21.45 2.23
CA MET A 172 -9.21 -20.25 2.78
C MET A 172 -9.78 -19.87 4.14
N GLU A 173 -11.07 -20.10 4.39
CA GLU A 173 -11.69 -19.85 5.70
C GLU A 173 -10.95 -20.62 6.80
N GLU A 174 -10.84 -21.95 6.65
CA GLU A 174 -10.17 -22.81 7.63
C GLU A 174 -8.71 -22.38 7.86
N ARG A 175 -8.01 -21.96 6.78
CA ARG A 175 -6.65 -21.41 6.88
C ARG A 175 -6.61 -20.15 7.74
N LEU A 176 -7.45 -19.17 7.45
CA LEU A 176 -7.48 -17.88 8.15
C LEU A 176 -7.87 -18.04 9.61
N LEU A 177 -8.90 -18.84 9.90
CA LEU A 177 -9.34 -19.11 11.27
C LEU A 177 -8.26 -19.83 12.06
N TRP A 178 -7.61 -20.84 11.46
CA TRP A 178 -6.48 -21.50 12.10
C TRP A 178 -5.36 -20.51 12.44
N LYS A 179 -4.99 -19.62 11.50
CA LYS A 179 -3.92 -18.64 11.73
C LYS A 179 -4.20 -17.76 12.94
N ILE A 180 -5.41 -17.22 13.08
CA ILE A 180 -5.76 -16.31 14.18
C ILE A 180 -6.05 -17.01 15.51
N GLU A 181 -6.37 -18.31 15.49
CA GLU A 181 -6.63 -19.11 16.69
C GLU A 181 -5.36 -19.73 17.28
N ASN A 182 -4.25 -19.78 16.53
CA ASN A 182 -3.01 -20.46 16.93
C ASN A 182 -1.85 -19.46 17.03
N THR A 183 -1.62 -18.86 18.20
CA THR A 183 -0.62 -17.80 18.37
C THR A 183 0.82 -18.30 18.62
N GLU A 184 1.00 -19.54 19.09
CA GLU A 184 2.30 -20.11 19.47
C GLU A 184 2.93 -21.02 18.38
N VAL A 185 2.79 -20.65 17.11
CA VAL A 185 3.31 -21.43 15.98
C VAL A 185 4.83 -21.23 15.83
N LYS A 186 5.56 -22.31 15.51
CA LYS A 186 7.01 -22.27 15.22
C LYS A 186 7.31 -22.90 13.86
N PRO A 187 7.96 -22.17 12.93
CA PRO A 187 8.30 -20.75 12.98
C PRO A 187 7.08 -19.82 13.09
N SER A 188 7.26 -18.65 13.72
CA SER A 188 6.18 -17.66 13.93
C SER A 188 5.47 -17.26 12.64
N TYR A 189 6.21 -17.07 11.55
CA TYR A 189 5.66 -16.61 10.28
C TYR A 189 4.73 -17.63 9.59
N TYR A 190 4.68 -18.88 10.06
CA TYR A 190 3.71 -19.84 9.52
C TYR A 190 2.28 -19.40 9.73
N ARG A 191 1.98 -18.53 10.71
CA ARG A 191 0.64 -17.95 10.86
C ARG A 191 0.48 -16.54 10.30
N ALA A 192 1.47 -16.02 9.57
CA ALA A 192 1.35 -14.71 8.95
C ALA A 192 0.19 -14.69 7.95
N ILE A 193 -0.62 -13.65 7.99
CA ILE A 193 -1.61 -13.32 6.96
C ILE A 193 -0.81 -12.63 5.83
N ILE A 194 -0.91 -13.20 4.63
CA ILE A 194 -0.06 -12.84 3.48
C ILE A 194 -0.89 -12.20 2.37
N ASP A 195 -0.19 -11.63 1.39
CA ASP A 195 -0.82 -10.91 0.27
C ASP A 195 -1.90 -11.74 -0.46
N GLU A 196 -1.74 -13.05 -0.60
CA GLU A 196 -2.78 -13.93 -1.21
C GLU A 196 -4.13 -13.77 -0.50
N GLU A 197 -4.14 -13.78 0.83
CA GLU A 197 -5.37 -13.63 1.61
C GLU A 197 -5.85 -12.18 1.63
N LEU A 198 -4.93 -11.22 1.76
CA LEU A 198 -5.26 -9.79 1.81
C LEU A 198 -5.90 -9.32 0.50
N PHE A 199 -5.37 -9.74 -0.65
CA PHE A 199 -5.98 -9.47 -1.95
C PHE A 199 -7.35 -10.15 -2.09
N THR A 200 -7.45 -11.44 -1.74
CA THR A 200 -8.72 -12.17 -1.81
C THR A 200 -9.81 -11.48 -0.99
N MET A 201 -9.49 -11.08 0.25
CA MET A 201 -10.39 -10.34 1.11
C MET A 201 -10.77 -8.96 0.53
N ALA A 202 -9.81 -8.24 -0.06
CA ALA A 202 -10.05 -6.89 -0.58
C ALA A 202 -10.89 -6.91 -1.86
N ILE A 203 -10.63 -7.86 -2.77
CA ILE A 203 -11.45 -8.09 -3.96
C ILE A 203 -12.87 -8.48 -3.54
N ALA A 204 -13.03 -9.38 -2.56
CA ALA A 204 -14.34 -9.75 -2.06
C ALA A 204 -15.11 -8.55 -1.45
N ALA A 205 -14.41 -7.66 -0.76
CA ALA A 205 -14.99 -6.46 -0.18
C ALA A 205 -15.46 -5.46 -1.26
N ASP A 206 -14.71 -5.32 -2.36
CA ASP A 206 -15.14 -4.55 -3.53
C ASP A 206 -16.37 -5.18 -4.20
N LEU A 207 -16.33 -6.49 -4.47
CA LEU A 207 -17.44 -7.21 -5.09
C LEU A 207 -18.70 -7.18 -4.24
N LYS A 208 -18.60 -7.15 -2.91
CA LYS A 208 -19.75 -7.07 -2.00
C LYS A 208 -20.53 -5.77 -2.17
N GLN A 209 -19.87 -4.68 -2.55
CA GLN A 209 -20.53 -3.40 -2.83
C GLN A 209 -21.42 -3.50 -4.08
N TYR A 210 -21.00 -4.33 -5.05
CA TYR A 210 -21.70 -4.57 -6.30
C TYR A 210 -22.79 -5.67 -6.16
N PHE A 211 -22.43 -6.86 -5.65
CA PHE A 211 -23.32 -7.99 -5.41
C PHE A 211 -23.92 -7.97 -4.00
N LYS A 212 -25.02 -7.22 -3.85
CA LYS A 212 -25.75 -7.16 -2.59
C LYS A 212 -26.32 -8.55 -2.24
N ASN A 213 -26.00 -9.04 -1.05
CA ASN A 213 -26.48 -10.31 -0.47
C ASN A 213 -25.86 -11.60 -1.05
N GLU A 214 -24.68 -11.55 -1.65
CA GLU A 214 -23.96 -12.76 -2.04
C GLU A 214 -23.34 -13.47 -0.81
N PRO A 215 -23.78 -14.70 -0.45
CA PRO A 215 -23.40 -15.33 0.82
C PRO A 215 -21.89 -15.52 1.03
N THR A 216 -21.15 -15.91 -0.01
CA THR A 216 -19.70 -16.10 0.11
C THR A 216 -18.98 -14.78 0.41
N LEU A 217 -19.45 -13.66 -0.16
CA LEU A 217 -18.85 -12.34 0.12
C LEU A 217 -19.15 -11.86 1.54
N GLU A 218 -20.33 -12.18 2.09
CA GLU A 218 -20.66 -11.92 3.49
C GLU A 218 -19.79 -12.73 4.46
N GLU A 219 -19.56 -14.00 4.13
CA GLU A 219 -18.66 -14.88 4.88
C GLU A 219 -17.23 -14.34 4.89
N ILE A 220 -16.67 -14.03 3.71
CA ILE A 220 -15.32 -13.45 3.59
C ILE A 220 -15.23 -12.16 4.41
N SER A 221 -16.20 -11.25 4.26
CA SER A 221 -16.26 -9.98 4.98
C SER A 221 -16.25 -10.17 6.52
N SER A 222 -17.01 -11.16 7.01
CA SER A 222 -17.02 -11.54 8.43
C SER A 222 -15.67 -12.06 8.91
N VAL A 223 -15.02 -12.94 8.12
CA VAL A 223 -13.68 -13.46 8.43
C VAL A 223 -12.64 -12.35 8.40
N THR A 224 -12.68 -11.45 7.42
CA THR A 224 -11.79 -10.29 7.33
C THR A 224 -11.86 -9.43 8.59
N TYR A 225 -13.08 -9.13 9.07
CA TYR A 225 -13.25 -8.39 10.32
C TYR A 225 -12.65 -9.13 11.51
N ARG A 226 -12.87 -10.45 11.63
CA ARG A 226 -12.26 -11.28 12.69
C ARG A 226 -10.74 -11.26 12.64
N VAL A 227 -10.15 -11.37 11.44
CA VAL A 227 -8.70 -11.32 11.23
C VAL A 227 -8.14 -9.99 11.72
N PHE A 228 -8.64 -8.87 11.21
CA PHE A 228 -8.11 -7.58 11.62
C PHE A 228 -8.37 -7.27 13.08
N LYS A 229 -9.53 -7.64 13.63
CA LYS A 229 -9.84 -7.43 15.05
C LYS A 229 -8.86 -8.17 15.98
N ASN A 230 -8.43 -9.37 15.60
CA ASN A 230 -7.50 -10.17 16.41
C ASN A 230 -6.03 -9.76 16.22
N GLU A 231 -5.67 -9.34 15.00
CA GLU A 231 -4.27 -9.12 14.61
C GLU A 231 -3.84 -7.64 14.68
N SER A 232 -4.78 -6.72 14.91
CA SER A 232 -4.51 -5.29 15.05
C SER A 232 -3.95 -4.95 16.43
N HIS A 233 -2.85 -4.22 16.46
CA HIS A 233 -2.30 -3.61 17.65
C HIS A 233 -2.40 -2.08 17.56
N PHE A 234 -3.00 -1.46 18.57
CA PHE A 234 -3.02 -0.01 18.73
C PHE A 234 -2.23 0.38 19.98
N ASP A 235 -1.32 1.34 19.86
CA ASP A 235 -0.63 1.91 21.00
C ASP A 235 -1.39 3.08 21.65
N ALA A 236 -0.79 3.68 22.69
CA ALA A 236 -1.40 4.76 23.47
C ALA A 236 -1.64 6.04 22.65
N GLU A 237 -0.84 6.29 21.60
CA GLU A 237 -1.01 7.41 20.68
C GLU A 237 -2.04 7.11 19.56
N GLY A 238 -2.53 5.88 19.52
CA GLY A 238 -3.48 5.37 18.54
C GLY A 238 -2.83 5.04 17.20
N ARG A 239 -1.51 4.81 17.15
CA ARG A 239 -0.84 4.27 15.96
C ARG A 239 -1.17 2.79 15.83
N TRP A 240 -1.23 2.30 14.60
CA TRP A 240 -1.65 0.94 14.30
C TRP A 240 -0.55 0.10 13.65
N LEU A 241 -0.42 -1.15 14.10
CA LEU A 241 0.44 -2.18 13.53
C LEU A 241 -0.33 -3.49 13.34
N PHE A 242 0.05 -4.25 12.31
CA PHE A 242 -0.55 -5.55 11.98
C PHE A 242 0.43 -6.68 12.28
N GLN A 243 -0.04 -7.70 13.02
CA GLN A 243 0.71 -8.92 13.33
C GLN A 243 2.12 -8.70 13.92
N VAL A 244 2.22 -7.90 14.98
CA VAL A 244 3.49 -7.60 15.66
C VAL A 244 4.24 -8.89 16.04
N GLY A 245 5.49 -9.01 15.55
CA GLY A 245 6.38 -10.13 15.84
C GLY A 245 6.18 -11.38 14.99
N VAL A 246 5.14 -11.47 14.14
CA VAL A 246 4.86 -12.68 13.35
C VAL A 246 5.98 -13.01 12.37
N TRP A 247 6.73 -12.01 11.90
CA TRP A 247 7.78 -12.15 10.90
C TRP A 247 9.17 -12.41 11.49
N THR A 248 9.31 -12.47 12.81
CA THR A 248 10.60 -12.58 13.52
C THR A 248 11.50 -13.70 13.02
N ASP A 249 10.91 -14.84 12.69
CA ASP A 249 11.65 -16.03 12.22
C ASP A 249 11.74 -16.14 10.70
N HIS A 250 11.11 -15.23 9.94
CA HIS A 250 11.05 -15.32 8.49
C HIS A 250 12.45 -15.08 7.88
N PRO A 251 12.91 -15.90 6.92
CA PRO A 251 14.23 -15.76 6.30
C PRO A 251 14.56 -14.34 5.83
N ASP A 252 13.59 -13.65 5.22
CA ASP A 252 13.75 -12.26 4.76
C ASP A 252 13.95 -11.22 5.88
N TYR A 253 13.63 -11.57 7.13
CA TYR A 253 13.57 -10.68 8.30
C TYR A 253 14.61 -11.01 9.38
N VAL A 254 15.24 -12.20 9.34
CA VAL A 254 16.18 -12.63 10.39
C VAL A 254 17.45 -11.78 10.50
N PHE A 255 17.71 -10.89 9.55
CA PHE A 255 18.81 -9.93 9.55
C PHE A 255 18.36 -8.48 9.83
N ALA A 256 17.07 -8.26 10.13
CA ALA A 256 16.50 -6.93 10.33
C ALA A 256 17.26 -6.08 11.34
N GLY A 257 17.87 -6.65 12.37
CA GLY A 257 18.61 -5.90 13.40
C GLY A 257 19.95 -5.31 12.94
N TYR A 258 20.41 -5.57 11.71
CA TYR A 258 21.59 -4.92 11.15
C TYR A 258 21.18 -3.61 10.46
N GLU A 259 21.69 -2.47 10.94
CA GLU A 259 21.40 -1.14 10.41
C GLU A 259 22.53 -0.60 9.51
N ASP A 260 23.49 -1.45 9.17
CA ASP A 260 24.61 -1.13 8.28
C ASP A 260 24.95 -2.35 7.46
N LYS A 261 24.75 -2.22 6.15
CA LYS A 261 24.98 -3.27 5.15
C LYS A 261 26.41 -3.77 5.13
N ASN A 262 27.38 -2.92 5.49
CA ASN A 262 28.80 -3.27 5.55
C ASN A 262 29.19 -4.03 6.82
N LYS A 263 28.27 -4.15 7.79
CA LYS A 263 28.51 -4.80 9.08
C LYS A 263 27.67 -6.06 9.28
N VAL A 264 26.99 -6.53 8.23
CA VAL A 264 26.20 -7.76 8.31
C VAL A 264 27.14 -8.94 8.45
N SER A 265 26.97 -9.72 9.51
CA SER A 265 27.70 -10.97 9.72
C SER A 265 26.86 -12.17 9.30
N GLU A 266 27.41 -13.39 9.43
CA GLU A 266 26.65 -14.62 9.21
C GLU A 266 25.61 -14.87 10.32
N GLU A 267 25.79 -14.26 11.50
CA GLU A 267 24.87 -14.42 12.61
C GLU A 267 23.56 -13.65 12.37
N LYS A 268 22.44 -14.32 12.58
CA LYS A 268 21.11 -13.70 12.51
C LYS A 268 20.93 -12.71 13.66
N LYS A 269 20.53 -11.49 13.34
CA LYS A 269 20.19 -10.45 14.32
C LYS A 269 18.72 -10.10 14.19
N LYS A 270 17.88 -10.91 14.82
CA LYS A 270 16.42 -10.79 14.75
C LYS A 270 15.92 -9.58 15.54
N VAL A 271 14.81 -9.02 15.10
CA VAL A 271 14.01 -8.02 15.84
C VAL A 271 12.71 -8.71 16.24
N MET A 272 12.42 -8.79 17.54
CA MET A 272 11.39 -9.69 18.08
C MET A 272 9.95 -9.20 17.88
N ASP A 273 9.78 -7.88 17.77
CA ASP A 273 8.52 -7.20 17.52
C ASP A 273 8.42 -6.69 16.07
N ILE A 274 9.20 -7.30 15.17
CA ILE A 274 9.22 -6.91 13.76
C ILE A 274 7.85 -7.14 13.12
N VAL A 275 7.44 -6.20 12.29
CA VAL A 275 6.19 -6.20 11.53
C VAL A 275 6.49 -6.21 10.04
N GLN A 276 5.46 -6.28 9.21
CA GLN A 276 5.60 -6.24 7.76
C GLN A 276 6.41 -5.01 7.29
N ASP A 277 7.15 -5.21 6.20
CA ASP A 277 7.94 -4.15 5.57
C ASP A 277 7.06 -3.08 4.90
N SER A 278 7.63 -1.88 4.73
CA SER A 278 6.93 -0.73 4.14
C SER A 278 6.56 -0.96 2.66
N SER A 279 7.32 -1.81 1.96
CA SER A 279 7.12 -2.12 0.54
C SER A 279 5.94 -3.05 0.26
N HIS A 280 5.50 -3.89 1.20
CA HIS A 280 4.23 -4.63 1.07
C HIS A 280 3.08 -3.83 1.72
N SER A 281 3.40 -3.07 2.76
CA SER A 281 2.41 -2.31 3.55
C SER A 281 1.78 -1.13 2.81
N HIS A 282 2.40 -0.61 1.74
CA HIS A 282 1.82 0.46 0.92
C HIS A 282 0.43 0.13 0.35
N ARG A 283 0.04 -1.14 0.31
CA ARG A 283 -1.28 -1.57 -0.17
C ARG A 283 -2.40 -1.44 0.86
N PHE A 284 -2.06 -1.43 2.15
CA PHE A 284 -3.02 -1.41 3.24
C PHE A 284 -4.00 -0.24 3.18
N PRO A 285 -3.60 1.01 2.89
CA PRO A 285 -4.53 2.12 2.88
C PRO A 285 -5.74 1.86 1.97
N LEU A 286 -5.51 1.33 0.77
CA LEU A 286 -6.59 1.02 -0.16
C LEU A 286 -7.36 -0.26 0.22
N TRP A 287 -6.68 -1.31 0.69
CA TRP A 287 -7.37 -2.52 1.17
C TRP A 287 -8.31 -2.20 2.33
N ILE A 288 -7.86 -1.39 3.30
CA ILE A 288 -8.68 -0.95 4.44
C ILE A 288 -9.88 -0.13 3.98
N ASN A 289 -9.70 0.74 2.98
CA ASN A 289 -10.82 1.47 2.37
C ASN A 289 -11.83 0.51 1.73
N SER A 290 -11.38 -0.48 0.96
CA SER A 290 -12.27 -1.53 0.41
C SER A 290 -13.04 -2.26 1.51
N PHE A 291 -12.37 -2.65 2.60
CA PHE A 291 -13.03 -3.28 3.74
C PHE A 291 -14.09 -2.36 4.37
N ALA A 292 -13.73 -1.13 4.70
CA ALA A 292 -14.63 -0.16 5.32
C ALA A 292 -15.87 0.13 4.46
N GLN A 293 -15.68 0.26 3.13
CA GLN A 293 -16.75 0.56 2.17
C GLN A 293 -17.68 -0.64 1.93
N SER A 294 -17.22 -1.87 2.17
CA SER A 294 -18.06 -3.07 2.05
C SER A 294 -19.13 -3.19 3.15
N PHE A 295 -19.01 -2.45 4.26
CA PHE A 295 -19.98 -2.45 5.34
C PHE A 295 -20.96 -1.29 5.23
N GLY A 296 -22.18 -1.49 5.76
CA GLY A 296 -23.17 -0.43 5.87
C GLY A 296 -22.69 0.77 6.70
N ASN A 297 -23.34 1.91 6.52
CA ASN A 297 -23.02 3.11 7.29
C ASN A 297 -23.24 2.89 8.80
N GLN A 298 -22.30 3.40 9.61
CA GLN A 298 -22.36 3.38 11.08
C GLN A 298 -22.36 1.97 11.72
N THR A 299 -21.91 0.94 11.00
CA THR A 299 -21.65 -0.36 11.64
C THR A 299 -20.36 -0.33 12.47
N ASN A 300 -20.26 -1.20 13.47
CA ASN A 300 -19.05 -1.30 14.29
C ASN A 300 -17.84 -1.73 13.47
N GLU A 301 -18.06 -2.56 12.45
CA GLU A 301 -17.05 -3.05 11.52
C GLU A 301 -16.46 -1.91 10.69
N LYS A 302 -17.31 -1.05 10.11
CA LYS A 302 -16.87 0.13 9.36
C LYS A 302 -16.05 1.07 10.25
N LEU A 303 -16.59 1.42 11.42
CA LEU A 303 -15.90 2.29 12.38
C LEU A 303 -14.56 1.71 12.84
N PHE A 304 -14.46 0.39 12.94
CA PHE A 304 -13.20 -0.29 13.25
C PHE A 304 -12.17 -0.12 12.11
N PHE A 305 -12.54 -0.34 10.86
CA PHE A 305 -11.62 -0.14 9.73
C PHE A 305 -11.24 1.32 9.53
N GLU A 306 -12.15 2.27 9.75
CA GLU A 306 -11.84 3.70 9.76
C GLU A 306 -10.81 4.05 10.86
N LYS A 307 -10.96 3.45 12.05
CA LYS A 307 -9.96 3.56 13.12
C LYS A 307 -8.60 2.96 12.71
N VAL A 308 -8.60 1.81 12.04
CA VAL A 308 -7.39 1.18 11.51
C VAL A 308 -6.69 2.09 10.51
N LEU A 309 -7.42 2.70 9.57
CA LEU A 309 -6.85 3.62 8.58
C LEU A 309 -6.24 4.86 9.25
N SER A 310 -6.94 5.47 10.22
CA SER A 310 -6.41 6.61 10.97
C SER A 310 -5.16 6.24 11.78
N GLY A 311 -5.14 5.05 12.37
CA GLY A 311 -3.96 4.55 13.08
C GLY A 311 -2.78 4.25 12.16
N LEU A 312 -3.05 3.75 10.95
CA LEU A 312 -2.04 3.52 9.92
C LEU A 312 -1.45 4.84 9.43
N GLU A 313 -2.27 5.87 9.23
CA GLU A 313 -1.79 7.21 8.86
C GLU A 313 -0.81 7.74 9.92
N LYS A 314 -1.19 7.69 11.20
CA LYS A 314 -0.31 8.10 12.31
C LYS A 314 0.98 7.30 12.31
N GLN A 315 0.89 5.96 12.20
CA GLN A 315 2.07 5.10 12.17
C GLN A 315 3.00 5.47 11.01
N PHE A 316 2.44 5.65 9.81
CA PHE A 316 3.19 6.01 8.62
C PHE A 316 3.97 7.31 8.84
N PHE A 317 3.30 8.36 9.30
CA PHE A 317 3.95 9.66 9.46
C PHE A 317 4.89 9.78 10.67
N ASP A 318 4.60 9.08 11.76
CA ASP A 318 5.37 9.21 13.00
C ASP A 318 6.60 8.31 13.02
N LYS A 319 6.57 7.21 12.24
CA LYS A 319 7.59 6.15 12.33
C LYS A 319 8.18 5.72 11.00
N VAL A 320 7.44 5.83 9.89
CA VAL A 320 7.85 5.24 8.61
C VAL A 320 8.39 6.27 7.63
N LEU A 321 7.62 7.31 7.34
CA LEU A 321 8.01 8.38 6.42
C LEU A 321 9.06 9.27 7.07
N VAL A 322 10.22 9.35 6.42
CA VAL A 322 11.29 10.27 6.77
C VAL A 322 11.31 11.41 5.75
N PRO A 323 10.99 12.64 6.16
CA PRO A 323 10.93 13.78 5.25
C PRO A 323 12.33 14.21 4.78
N PRO A 324 12.42 14.96 3.66
CA PRO A 324 13.65 15.58 3.19
C PRO A 324 14.29 16.49 4.24
N THR A 325 15.63 16.54 4.24
CA THR A 325 16.44 17.53 4.95
C THR A 325 17.37 18.25 3.97
N ASN A 326 18.17 19.21 4.45
CA ASN A 326 19.18 19.87 3.61
C ASN A 326 20.25 18.88 3.13
N GLU A 327 20.59 17.89 3.95
CA GLU A 327 21.61 16.86 3.68
C GLU A 327 21.04 15.69 2.86
N THR A 328 19.74 15.41 2.99
CA THR A 328 19.05 14.36 2.22
C THR A 328 17.77 14.94 1.62
N PRO A 329 17.85 15.63 0.46
CA PRO A 329 16.75 16.42 -0.08
C PRO A 329 15.71 15.57 -0.83
N TYR A 330 15.38 14.40 -0.29
CA TYR A 330 14.39 13.47 -0.83
C TYR A 330 13.77 12.61 0.27
N TYR A 331 12.54 12.15 0.04
CA TYR A 331 11.81 11.31 0.99
C TYR A 331 12.47 9.94 1.16
N ARG A 332 12.31 9.35 2.34
CA ARG A 332 12.71 7.96 2.61
C ARG A 332 11.64 7.26 3.42
N LEU A 333 11.58 5.94 3.32
CA LEU A 333 10.78 5.09 4.18
C LEU A 333 11.72 4.25 5.06
N THR A 334 11.41 4.09 6.34
CA THR A 334 11.99 2.98 7.09
C THR A 334 11.59 1.66 6.44
N ASN A 335 12.45 0.65 6.53
CA ASN A 335 12.15 -0.64 5.89
C ASN A 335 10.95 -1.35 6.52
N TYR A 336 10.68 -1.14 7.82
CA TYR A 336 9.61 -1.82 8.53
C TYR A 336 8.58 -0.84 9.09
N MET A 337 7.32 -1.30 9.17
CA MET A 337 6.22 -0.46 9.60
C MET A 337 6.31 -0.01 11.05
N ASN A 338 7.04 -0.71 11.93
CA ASN A 338 7.27 -0.28 13.33
C ASN A 338 8.33 0.83 13.46
N GLY A 339 8.89 1.30 12.34
CA GLY A 339 9.95 2.30 12.29
C GLY A 339 11.37 1.70 12.34
N HIS A 340 11.49 0.38 12.50
CA HIS A 340 12.79 -0.28 12.38
C HIS A 340 13.32 -0.15 10.96
N ASN A 341 14.63 0.02 10.80
CA ASN A 341 15.22 0.37 9.51
C ASN A 341 16.53 -0.37 9.21
N GLY A 342 16.59 -1.65 9.54
CA GLY A 342 17.72 -2.48 9.16
C GLY A 342 17.46 -3.36 7.93
N MET A 343 18.31 -4.36 7.73
CA MET A 343 18.37 -5.16 6.51
C MET A 343 17.10 -5.97 6.23
N PHE A 344 16.61 -5.90 5.01
CA PHE A 344 15.50 -6.73 4.50
C PHE A 344 15.97 -7.59 3.33
N ARG A 345 15.51 -8.85 3.27
CA ARG A 345 15.85 -9.81 2.20
C ARG A 345 17.37 -9.96 1.97
N TRP A 346 18.13 -9.98 3.06
CA TRP A 346 19.56 -10.28 2.99
C TRP A 346 19.77 -11.73 2.55
N LYS A 347 20.62 -11.93 1.55
CA LYS A 347 20.89 -13.22 0.91
C LYS A 347 19.68 -13.87 0.22
N TYR A 348 18.76 -13.05 -0.30
CA TYR A 348 17.60 -13.54 -1.03
C TYR A 348 18.00 -14.11 -2.41
N ASN A 349 17.21 -15.05 -2.93
CA ASN A 349 17.55 -15.82 -4.15
C ASN A 349 17.89 -14.94 -5.37
N THR A 350 17.30 -13.75 -5.46
CA THR A 350 17.55 -12.80 -6.57
C THR A 350 18.64 -11.78 -6.29
N THR A 351 19.13 -11.66 -5.05
CA THR A 351 20.13 -10.65 -4.62
C THR A 351 21.47 -11.28 -4.22
N GLY A 352 21.57 -12.60 -4.08
CA GLY A 352 22.86 -13.29 -3.87
C GLY A 352 23.42 -13.09 -2.46
N ASN A 353 24.54 -12.37 -2.30
CA ASN A 353 25.08 -11.97 -0.99
C ASN A 353 24.66 -10.55 -0.59
N ASP A 354 23.53 -10.11 -1.13
CA ASP A 354 23.03 -8.75 -0.99
C ASP A 354 21.58 -8.72 -0.45
N GLY A 355 21.06 -7.54 -0.13
CA GLY A 355 19.69 -7.28 0.28
C GLY A 355 19.44 -5.78 0.40
N TYR A 356 18.23 -5.42 0.82
CA TYR A 356 17.82 -4.04 1.01
C TYR A 356 18.36 -3.54 2.36
N GLY A 357 19.30 -2.61 2.31
CA GLY A 357 19.79 -1.86 3.46
C GLY A 357 18.80 -0.81 3.96
N PRO A 358 19.16 -0.08 5.02
CA PRO A 358 18.36 1.01 5.57
C PRO A 358 17.85 1.95 4.46
N TYR A 359 16.55 2.21 4.47
CA TYR A 359 15.85 3.05 3.49
C TYR A 359 15.80 2.55 2.04
N GLU A 360 16.41 1.42 1.68
CA GLU A 360 16.45 0.95 0.28
C GLU A 360 15.08 0.45 -0.23
N LEU A 361 14.05 0.35 0.63
CA LEU A 361 12.66 0.12 0.20
C LEU A 361 11.90 1.39 -0.21
N SER A 362 12.53 2.57 -0.11
CA SER A 362 11.90 3.87 -0.37
C SER A 362 11.36 4.03 -1.79
N GLY A 363 11.88 3.29 -2.78
CA GLY A 363 11.39 3.36 -4.17
C GLY A 363 9.90 3.05 -4.30
N THR A 364 9.36 2.19 -3.42
CA THR A 364 7.91 1.89 -3.42
C THR A 364 7.03 3.10 -3.10
N PHE A 365 7.57 4.10 -2.38
CA PHE A 365 6.86 5.34 -2.09
C PHE A 365 6.40 6.06 -3.37
N THR A 366 7.19 5.96 -4.43
CA THR A 366 6.97 6.61 -5.73
C THR A 366 5.91 5.92 -6.59
N ILE A 367 5.33 4.80 -6.14
CA ILE A 367 4.17 4.16 -6.78
C ILE A 367 2.86 4.88 -6.39
N GLY A 368 2.87 5.69 -5.32
CA GLY A 368 1.78 6.62 -5.01
C GLY A 368 0.68 6.10 -4.07
N TRP A 369 0.65 4.80 -3.75
CA TRP A 369 -0.47 4.19 -3.03
C TRP A 369 -0.74 4.74 -1.63
N TRP A 370 0.26 5.35 -0.96
CA TRP A 370 0.01 5.97 0.34
C TRP A 370 -1.01 7.11 0.25
N THR A 371 -1.29 7.65 -0.95
CA THR A 371 -2.36 8.64 -1.17
C THR A 371 -3.71 8.17 -0.63
N PHE A 372 -3.98 6.85 -0.66
CA PHE A 372 -5.22 6.27 -0.17
C PHE A 372 -5.36 6.30 1.36
N LEU A 373 -4.39 6.86 2.10
CA LEU A 373 -4.62 7.33 3.47
C LEU A 373 -5.68 8.44 3.53
N GLY A 374 -5.92 9.15 2.41
CA GLY A 374 -7.02 10.08 2.23
C GLY A 374 -6.87 11.44 2.91
N SER A 375 -5.74 11.70 3.58
CA SER A 375 -5.52 12.96 4.30
C SER A 375 -4.84 14.04 3.44
N GLU A 376 -5.16 15.30 3.71
CA GLU A 376 -4.47 16.44 3.06
C GLU A 376 -2.95 16.41 3.31
N ARG A 377 -2.51 15.78 4.41
CA ARG A 377 -1.10 15.64 4.75
C ARG A 377 -0.36 14.78 3.72
N ILE A 378 -0.92 13.63 3.34
CA ILE A 378 -0.27 12.76 2.34
C ILE A 378 -0.34 13.35 0.93
N LYS A 379 -1.44 14.06 0.60
CA LYS A 379 -1.56 14.79 -0.67
C LYS A 379 -0.48 15.86 -0.82
N SER A 380 -0.23 16.62 0.25
CA SER A 380 0.84 17.64 0.30
C SER A 380 2.23 17.02 0.13
N VAL A 381 2.47 15.85 0.70
CA VAL A 381 3.74 15.12 0.52
C VAL A 381 3.93 14.67 -0.93
N TYR A 382 2.89 14.16 -1.58
CA TYR A 382 2.99 13.76 -2.99
C TYR A 382 3.13 14.95 -3.95
N ALA A 383 2.52 16.10 -3.63
CA ALA A 383 2.76 17.34 -4.35
C ALA A 383 4.23 17.78 -4.24
N ASP A 384 4.79 17.78 -3.01
CA ASP A 384 6.20 18.10 -2.79
C ASP A 384 7.15 17.09 -3.48
N LEU A 385 6.81 15.80 -3.47
CA LEU A 385 7.56 14.78 -4.21
C LEU A 385 7.52 15.02 -5.73
N ALA A 386 6.38 15.44 -6.28
CA ALA A 386 6.26 15.75 -7.70
C ALA A 386 7.15 16.94 -8.11
N ASP A 387 7.29 17.94 -7.23
CA ASP A 387 8.14 19.11 -7.42
C ASP A 387 9.65 18.80 -7.30
N GLN A 388 10.01 17.67 -6.69
CA GLN A 388 11.41 17.21 -6.62
C GLN A 388 11.91 16.62 -7.96
N PHE A 389 11.05 16.41 -8.96
CA PHE A 389 11.47 15.89 -10.27
C PHE A 389 12.07 17.00 -11.18
N PRO A 390 13.22 16.76 -11.85
CA PRO A 390 13.97 15.50 -11.87
C PRO A 390 14.72 15.24 -10.55
N LEU A 391 14.62 14.00 -10.06
CA LEU A 391 15.26 13.58 -8.81
C LEU A 391 16.79 13.63 -8.93
N SER A 392 17.47 13.83 -7.81
CA SER A 392 18.93 13.71 -7.77
C SER A 392 19.36 12.27 -8.05
N GLN A 393 20.58 12.09 -8.57
CA GLN A 393 21.12 10.75 -8.82
C GLN A 393 21.20 9.91 -7.53
N GLU A 394 21.46 10.55 -6.39
CA GLU A 394 21.48 9.89 -5.07
C GLU A 394 20.09 9.35 -4.69
N ALA A 395 19.03 10.14 -4.91
CA ALA A 395 17.66 9.70 -4.67
C ALA A 395 17.29 8.52 -5.59
N VAL A 396 17.61 8.62 -6.88
CA VAL A 396 17.33 7.54 -7.85
C VAL A 396 18.09 6.27 -7.47
N ASN A 397 19.37 6.36 -7.11
CA ASN A 397 20.16 5.19 -6.68
C ASN A 397 19.54 4.51 -5.45
N LEU A 398 19.10 5.29 -4.45
CA LEU A 398 18.43 4.73 -3.27
C LEU A 398 17.10 4.06 -3.65
N TYR A 399 16.29 4.72 -4.47
CA TYR A 399 14.96 4.24 -4.85
C TYR A 399 14.99 3.01 -5.76
N VAL A 400 16.05 2.83 -6.56
CA VAL A 400 16.28 1.61 -7.34
C VAL A 400 16.68 0.44 -6.43
N GLY A 401 17.48 0.71 -5.39
CA GLY A 401 17.98 -0.31 -4.46
C GLY A 401 18.80 -1.40 -5.18
N PRO A 402 18.87 -2.63 -4.63
CA PRO A 402 19.55 -3.76 -5.29
C PRO A 402 18.93 -4.18 -6.65
N ASN A 403 17.80 -3.57 -7.04
CA ASN A 403 17.02 -3.80 -8.27
C ASN A 403 16.56 -5.27 -8.45
N THR A 404 15.60 -5.49 -9.34
CA THR A 404 15.15 -6.83 -9.72
C THR A 404 15.87 -7.32 -10.98
N THR A 405 16.05 -8.63 -11.09
CA THR A 405 16.52 -9.29 -12.32
C THR A 405 15.39 -9.62 -13.29
N ARG A 406 14.13 -9.42 -12.89
CA ARG A 406 12.96 -9.65 -13.74
C ARG A 406 12.90 -8.64 -14.88
N GLU A 407 12.58 -9.10 -16.08
CA GLU A 407 12.23 -8.23 -17.20
C GLU A 407 10.94 -7.45 -16.89
N ARG A 408 10.99 -6.12 -17.02
CA ARG A 408 9.84 -5.24 -16.76
C ARG A 408 9.49 -4.45 -18.01
N ASN A 409 8.24 -4.03 -18.12
CA ASN A 409 7.82 -3.13 -19.17
C ASN A 409 8.67 -1.84 -19.21
N PRO A 410 9.14 -1.38 -20.39
CA PRO A 410 10.00 -0.20 -20.51
C PRO A 410 9.42 1.10 -19.90
N HIS A 411 8.10 1.23 -19.78
CA HIS A 411 7.47 2.40 -19.19
C HIS A 411 7.67 2.50 -17.67
N ILE A 412 7.85 1.38 -16.98
CA ILE A 412 7.91 1.30 -15.52
C ILE A 412 9.20 0.64 -14.99
N ALA A 413 10.08 0.19 -15.88
CA ALA A 413 11.37 -0.38 -15.51
C ALA A 413 12.26 0.68 -14.84
N ASP A 414 12.90 0.30 -13.74
CA ASP A 414 13.82 1.18 -13.02
C ASP A 414 15.25 0.99 -13.56
N PRO A 415 16.04 2.07 -13.72
CA PRO A 415 15.76 3.45 -13.28
C PRO A 415 14.97 4.31 -14.29
N SER A 416 14.69 3.81 -15.50
CA SER A 416 14.08 4.59 -16.59
C SER A 416 12.75 5.27 -16.22
N SER A 417 11.96 4.64 -15.34
CA SER A 417 10.66 5.16 -14.88
C SER A 417 10.75 6.49 -14.13
N TYR A 418 11.91 6.80 -13.53
CA TYR A 418 12.17 8.09 -12.87
C TYR A 418 12.46 9.23 -13.87
N TYR A 419 12.86 8.89 -15.09
CA TYR A 419 13.28 9.86 -16.13
C TYR A 419 12.27 10.02 -17.26
N ASN A 420 11.48 8.99 -17.54
CA ASN A 420 10.48 8.99 -18.63
C ASN A 420 9.17 9.71 -18.26
N GLY A 421 9.08 10.28 -17.06
CA GLY A 421 7.92 11.01 -16.56
C GLY A 421 6.87 10.15 -15.86
N TYR A 422 6.97 8.82 -15.86
CA TYR A 422 5.95 7.94 -15.26
C TYR A 422 5.84 8.15 -13.75
N LYS A 423 6.95 8.09 -13.00
CA LYS A 423 6.95 8.30 -11.55
C LYS A 423 6.57 9.73 -11.13
N LYS A 424 6.92 10.71 -11.98
CA LYS A 424 6.48 12.09 -11.79
C LYS A 424 4.96 12.20 -11.94
N LEU A 425 4.40 11.59 -12.99
CA LEU A 425 2.96 11.53 -13.20
C LEU A 425 2.28 10.87 -11.99
N LEU A 426 2.74 9.70 -11.54
CA LEU A 426 2.16 9.05 -10.36
C LEU A 426 2.14 9.95 -9.13
N SER A 427 3.21 10.72 -8.89
CA SER A 427 3.28 11.67 -7.77
C SER A 427 2.28 12.82 -7.93
N LEU A 428 2.13 13.36 -9.15
CA LEU A 428 1.11 14.38 -9.47
C LEU A 428 -0.31 13.84 -9.26
N LEU A 429 -0.61 12.66 -9.81
CA LEU A 429 -1.94 12.04 -9.67
C LEU A 429 -2.24 11.71 -8.20
N ALA A 430 -1.27 11.15 -7.47
CA ALA A 430 -1.39 10.85 -6.05
C ALA A 430 -1.63 12.10 -5.19
N SER A 431 -1.19 13.28 -5.63
CA SER A 431 -1.49 14.54 -4.92
C SER A 431 -2.93 15.04 -5.14
N GLY A 432 -3.61 14.54 -6.18
CA GLY A 432 -4.94 14.99 -6.62
C GLY A 432 -6.07 13.96 -6.50
N ILE A 433 -5.82 12.82 -5.85
CA ILE A 433 -6.86 11.83 -5.51
C ILE A 433 -7.63 12.32 -4.28
N GLU A 434 -8.96 12.18 -4.31
CA GLU A 434 -9.84 12.55 -3.19
C GLU A 434 -9.93 11.48 -2.11
#